data_AF-A0A6B2LSQ8-F1
#
_entry.id   AF-A0A6B2LSQ8-F1
#
_cell.length_a   1.000
_cell.length_b   1.000
_cell.length_c   1.000
_cell.angle_alpha   90.00
_cell.angle_beta   90.00
_cell.angle_gamma   90.00
#
_symmetry.space_group_name_H-M   'P 1'
#
loop_
_entity.id
_entity.type
_entity.pdbx_description
1 polymer ?
#
loop_
_entity_poly.entity_id
_entity_poly.type
_entity_poly.pdbx_seq_one_letter_code
_entity_poly.pdbx_strand_id
1 'polypeptide(L)'
;MFWMGDLNFRLELDRKNIEEALKKKDYRTLLRYDQLFNERNLRNCFDLFQEGNITFEPTYRYERGSRQYSLEKMREPAYCDRILWKSVFKDRVKLLEYNSTDKLMTSDHSPVYAIFEVKVC
;
A
#
# COMPACT_ATOMS: atom_id res chain seq x y z
N MET A 1 1.09 -16.16 9.59
CA MET A 1 0.31 -15.01 10.10
C MET A 1 0.15 -14.03 8.97
N PHE A 2 -1.08 -13.59 8.72
CA PHE A 2 -1.38 -12.48 7.82
C PHE A 2 -1.80 -11.29 8.68
N TRP A 3 -1.33 -10.09 8.34
CA TRP A 3 -1.66 -8.85 9.02
C TRP A 3 -2.06 -7.81 7.97
N MET A 4 -3.25 -7.23 8.11
CA MET A 4 -3.79 -6.35 7.08
C MET A 4 -4.78 -5.33 7.64
N GLY A 5 -4.92 -4.21 6.93
CA GLY A 5 -5.88 -3.15 7.24
C GLY A 5 -5.41 -1.78 6.79
N ASP A 6 -6.14 -0.75 7.21
CA ASP A 6 -5.69 0.64 7.18
C ASP A 6 -4.66 0.83 8.31
N LEU A 7 -3.38 0.78 7.94
CA LEU A 7 -2.25 1.02 8.85
C LEU A 7 -1.90 2.51 8.98
N ASN A 8 -2.53 3.36 8.16
CA ASN A 8 -2.46 4.82 8.17
C ASN A 8 -1.07 5.47 8.01
N PHE A 9 -0.05 4.72 7.59
CA PHE A 9 1.24 5.28 7.22
C PHE A 9 1.13 6.16 5.97
N ARG A 10 1.88 7.27 5.96
CA ARG A 10 1.81 8.31 4.92
C ARG A 10 3.08 8.39 4.10
N LEU A 11 3.03 9.20 3.05
CA LEU A 11 4.21 9.57 2.27
C LEU A 11 4.84 10.84 2.86
N GLU A 12 6.14 10.82 3.11
CA GLU A 12 6.93 11.97 3.52
C GLU A 12 7.40 12.78 2.30
N LEU A 13 6.43 13.16 1.48
CA LEU A 13 6.64 13.87 0.22
C LEU A 13 5.53 14.89 0.02
N ASP A 14 5.85 16.05 -0.54
CA ASP A 14 4.86 17.07 -0.83
C ASP A 14 3.97 16.68 -2.02
N ARG A 15 2.74 17.23 -2.03
CA ARG A 15 1.72 16.87 -3.02
C ARG A 15 2.18 17.06 -4.46
N LYS A 16 2.95 18.11 -4.77
CA LYS A 16 3.42 18.38 -6.13
C LYS A 16 4.30 17.23 -6.63
N ASN A 17 5.28 16.83 -5.82
CA ASN A 17 6.16 15.72 -6.16
C ASN A 17 5.41 14.37 -6.22
N ILE A 18 4.41 14.17 -5.36
CA ILE A 18 3.53 12.99 -5.45
C ILE A 18 2.79 12.96 -6.79
N GLU A 19 2.14 14.07 -7.17
CA GLU A 19 1.40 14.17 -8.44
C GLU A 19 2.30 13.99 -9.66
N GLU A 20 3.53 14.50 -9.63
CA GLU A 20 4.51 14.28 -10.70
C GLU A 20 4.91 12.81 -10.84
N ALA A 21 5.12 12.10 -9.72
CA ALA A 21 5.43 10.67 -9.73
C ALA A 21 4.22 9.84 -10.20
N LEU A 22 2.99 10.20 -9.78
CA LEU A 22 1.76 9.55 -10.23
C LEU A 22 1.54 9.69 -11.74
N LYS A 23 1.76 10.88 -12.30
CA LYS A 23 1.69 11.11 -13.76
C LYS A 23 2.65 10.20 -14.55
N LYS A 24 3.82 9.90 -13.97
CA LYS A 24 4.83 9.00 -14.55
C LYS A 24 4.61 7.53 -14.20
N LYS A 25 3.62 7.21 -13.36
CA LYS A 25 3.41 5.89 -12.74
C LYS A 25 4.65 5.36 -12.03
N ASP A 26 5.46 6.27 -11.48
CA ASP A 26 6.70 5.94 -10.78
C ASP A 26 6.43 5.71 -9.28
N TYR A 27 5.78 4.58 -9.00
CA TYR A 27 5.45 4.18 -7.63
C TYR A 27 6.68 3.82 -6.81
N ARG A 28 7.78 3.43 -7.47
CA ARG A 28 9.05 3.13 -6.79
C ARG A 28 9.61 4.37 -6.11
N THR A 29 9.53 5.52 -6.75
CA THR A 29 9.93 6.78 -6.13
C THR A 29 9.02 7.12 -4.95
N LEU A 30 7.69 6.98 -5.08
CA LEU A 30 6.77 7.20 -3.95
C LEU A 30 7.11 6.32 -2.74
N LEU A 31 7.36 5.02 -2.96
CA LEU A 31 7.64 4.06 -1.89
C LEU A 31 8.95 4.34 -1.13
N ARG A 32 9.89 5.10 -1.70
CA ARG A 32 11.08 5.56 -0.95
C ARG A 32 10.73 6.55 0.16
N TYR A 33 9.60 7.23 0.02
CA TYR A 33 9.07 8.18 1.01
C TYR A 33 7.90 7.57 1.81
N ASP A 34 7.59 6.29 1.64
CA ASP A 34 6.56 5.60 2.41
C ASP A 34 7.06 5.31 3.83
N GLN A 35 6.34 5.82 4.84
CA GLN A 35 6.73 5.65 6.24
C GLN A 35 6.77 4.18 6.64
N LEU A 36 5.82 3.35 6.21
CA LEU A 36 5.83 1.92 6.57
C LEU A 36 7.05 1.21 5.97
N PHE A 37 7.38 1.49 4.71
CA PHE A 37 8.58 0.96 4.07
C PHE A 37 9.85 1.34 4.84
N ASN A 38 9.98 2.61 5.23
CA ASN A 38 11.14 3.11 5.95
C ASN A 38 11.24 2.54 7.38
N GLU A 39 10.15 2.56 8.15
CA GLU A 39 10.09 2.02 9.52
C GLU A 39 10.37 0.51 9.57
N ARG A 40 9.96 -0.24 8.53
CA ARG A 40 10.30 -1.67 8.40
C ARG A 40 11.77 -1.90 8.07
N ASN A 41 12.36 -1.07 7.22
CA ASN A 41 13.79 -1.16 6.91
C ASN A 41 14.66 -0.85 8.13
N LEU A 42 14.18 0.04 9.01
CA LEU A 42 14.80 0.34 10.31
C LEU A 42 14.49 -0.69 11.40
N ARG A 43 13.62 -1.67 11.12
CA ARG A 43 13.12 -2.69 12.06
C ARG A 43 12.37 -2.13 13.27
N ASN A 44 11.76 -0.95 13.15
CA ASN A 44 10.95 -0.35 14.21
C ASN A 44 9.55 -0.98 14.32
N CYS A 45 9.04 -1.53 13.21
CA CYS A 45 7.75 -2.21 13.18
C CYS A 45 7.74 -3.37 12.18
N PHE A 46 6.77 -4.28 12.35
CA PHE A 46 6.56 -5.44 11.46
C PHE A 46 7.84 -6.24 11.15
N ASP A 47 8.69 -6.43 12.16
CA ASP A 47 9.97 -7.14 11.97
C ASP A 47 9.75 -8.58 11.51
N LEU A 48 10.54 -8.96 10.49
CA LEU A 48 10.45 -10.22 9.75
C LEU A 48 9.10 -10.46 9.02
N PHE A 49 8.21 -9.47 8.94
CA PHE A 49 7.08 -9.55 8.02
C PHE A 49 7.54 -9.20 6.60
N GLN A 50 6.92 -9.88 5.64
CA GLN A 50 7.06 -9.68 4.21
C GLN A 50 5.88 -8.85 3.70
N GLU A 51 6.12 -8.12 2.62
CA GLU A 51 5.08 -7.44 1.86
C GLU A 51 5.38 -7.61 0.37
N GLY A 52 4.34 -7.66 -0.46
CA GLY A 52 4.48 -7.76 -1.90
C GLY A 52 5.02 -6.46 -2.49
N ASN A 53 5.55 -6.55 -3.71
CA ASN A 53 5.91 -5.34 -4.45
C ASN A 53 4.64 -4.53 -4.77
N ILE A 54 4.60 -3.27 -4.36
CA ILE A 54 3.48 -2.36 -4.66
C ILE A 54 3.68 -1.81 -6.07
N THR A 55 2.76 -2.16 -6.96
CA THR A 55 2.75 -1.72 -8.36
C THR A 55 1.46 -1.00 -8.74
N PHE A 56 0.72 -0.53 -7.74
CA PHE A 56 -0.54 0.19 -7.87
C PHE A 56 -0.42 1.57 -7.25
N GLU A 57 -1.38 2.45 -7.54
CA GLU A 57 -1.38 3.82 -7.03
C GLU A 57 -1.76 3.90 -5.53
N PRO A 58 -1.41 4.98 -4.81
CA PRO A 58 -1.86 5.22 -3.44
C PRO A 58 -3.37 5.03 -3.29
N THR A 59 -3.79 4.30 -2.26
CA THR A 59 -5.19 3.89 -2.10
C THR A 59 -6.05 4.95 -1.41
N TYR A 60 -5.42 6.00 -0.89
CA TYR A 60 -6.02 7.09 -0.14
C TYR A 60 -5.44 8.42 -0.62
N ARG A 61 -6.12 9.58 -0.57
CA ARG A 61 -7.56 9.80 -0.33
C ARG A 61 -8.23 10.16 -1.65
N TYR A 62 -9.19 9.37 -2.10
CA TYR A 62 -10.00 9.69 -3.27
C TYR A 62 -11.21 10.55 -2.90
N GLU A 63 -11.73 11.28 -3.87
CA GLU A 63 -13.09 11.79 -3.81
C GLU A 63 -14.08 10.64 -4.02
N ARG A 64 -15.15 10.58 -3.20
CA ARG A 64 -16.16 9.52 -3.32
C ARG A 64 -16.89 9.64 -4.65
N GLY A 65 -17.06 8.50 -5.33
CA GLY A 65 -17.66 8.43 -6.67
C GLY A 65 -16.69 8.75 -7.81
N SER A 66 -15.42 9.04 -7.53
CA SER A 66 -14.39 9.29 -8.54
C SER A 66 -13.06 8.62 -8.20
N ARG A 67 -12.08 8.71 -9.11
CA ARG A 67 -10.68 8.33 -8.88
C ARG A 67 -9.74 9.52 -8.89
N GLN A 68 -10.27 10.69 -8.55
CA GLN A 68 -9.48 11.89 -8.35
C GLN A 68 -9.06 11.97 -6.89
N TYR A 69 -7.79 12.29 -6.64
CA TYR A 69 -7.29 12.47 -5.28
C TYR A 69 -7.86 13.75 -4.69
N SER A 70 -8.54 13.62 -3.56
CA SER A 70 -9.18 14.74 -2.88
C SER A 70 -8.16 15.82 -2.48
N LEU A 71 -8.52 17.08 -2.67
CA LEU A 71 -7.78 18.24 -2.18
C LEU A 71 -8.22 18.66 -0.77
N GLU A 72 -9.29 18.06 -0.26
CA GLU A 72 -9.84 18.41 1.04
C GLU A 72 -8.88 18.08 2.19
N LYS A 73 -8.84 19.00 3.17
CA LYS A 73 -8.07 18.84 4.42
C LYS A 73 -6.56 18.69 4.20
N MET A 74 -6.04 19.06 3.03
CA MET A 74 -4.63 18.98 2.66
C MET A 74 -4.01 17.61 2.95
N ARG A 75 -4.77 16.53 2.77
CA ARG A 75 -4.23 15.17 2.90
C ARG A 75 -3.66 14.72 1.57
N GLU A 76 -2.38 14.38 1.58
CA GLU A 76 -1.67 13.88 0.43
C GLU A 76 -2.08 12.43 0.12
N PRO A 77 -1.94 11.99 -1.15
CA PRO A 77 -2.11 10.59 -1.49
C PRO A 77 -1.16 9.68 -0.67
N ALA A 78 -1.64 8.53 -0.19
CA ALA A 78 -0.88 7.61 0.66
C ALA A 78 -1.28 6.14 0.49
N TYR A 79 -0.35 5.24 0.83
CA TYR A 79 -0.56 3.78 0.90
C TYR A 79 -0.96 3.37 2.33
N CYS A 80 -2.15 3.79 2.74
CA CYS A 80 -2.69 3.50 4.06
C CYS A 80 -3.07 2.01 4.22
N ASP A 81 -3.61 1.42 3.15
CA ASP A 81 -4.19 0.08 3.16
C ASP A 81 -3.15 -0.96 2.73
N ARG A 82 -2.77 -1.88 3.64
CA ARG A 82 -1.61 -2.77 3.45
C ARG A 82 -1.88 -4.20 3.84
N ILE A 83 -1.19 -5.14 3.19
CA ILE A 83 -1.25 -6.57 3.51
C ILE A 83 0.18 -7.10 3.68
N LEU A 84 0.49 -7.56 4.88
CA LEU A 84 1.77 -8.14 5.25
C LEU A 84 1.58 -9.60 5.70
N TRP A 85 2.63 -10.40 5.59
CA TRP A 85 2.61 -11.77 6.08
C TRP A 85 3.93 -12.20 6.70
N LYS A 86 3.87 -13.14 7.62
CA LYS A 86 5.03 -13.80 8.23
C LYS A 86 4.78 -15.29 8.30
N SER A 87 5.77 -16.08 7.85
CA SER A 87 5.75 -17.54 7.93
C SER A 87 6.99 -18.02 8.68
N VAL A 88 6.80 -18.97 9.60
CA VAL A 88 7.89 -19.64 10.31
C VAL A 88 8.65 -20.58 9.36
N PHE A 89 7.91 -21.24 8.46
CA PHE A 89 8.49 -22.14 7.47
C PHE A 89 8.75 -21.39 6.17
N LYS A 90 9.99 -21.51 5.68
CA LYS A 90 10.37 -21.02 4.37
C LYS A 90 9.51 -21.71 3.28
N ASP A 91 9.17 -20.97 2.23
CA ASP A 91 8.47 -21.48 1.04
C ASP A 91 7.08 -22.10 1.27
N ARG A 92 6.45 -21.81 2.43
CA ARG A 92 5.08 -22.24 2.75
C ARG A 92 4.00 -21.31 2.20
N VAL A 93 4.31 -20.01 2.14
CA VAL A 93 3.40 -18.96 1.67
C VAL A 93 4.02 -18.33 0.43
N LYS A 94 3.31 -18.40 -0.69
CA LYS A 94 3.70 -17.77 -1.94
C LYS A 94 2.65 -16.72 -2.31
N LEU A 95 3.09 -15.47 -2.45
CA LEU A 95 2.26 -14.40 -2.98
C LEU A 95 2.06 -14.63 -4.48
N LEU A 96 0.79 -14.65 -4.93
CA LEU A 96 0.41 -14.77 -6.32
C LEU A 96 0.07 -13.40 -6.92
N GLU A 97 -0.63 -12.55 -6.16
CA GLU A 97 -1.05 -11.23 -6.59
C GLU A 97 -1.15 -10.28 -5.40
N TYR A 98 -0.81 -9.00 -5.61
CA TYR A 98 -1.01 -7.91 -4.64
C TYR A 98 -1.36 -6.63 -5.40
N ASN A 99 -2.59 -6.14 -5.22
CA ASN A 99 -3.08 -5.02 -6.01
C ASN A 99 -4.22 -4.27 -5.31
N SER A 100 -4.63 -3.13 -5.88
CA SER A 100 -5.84 -2.41 -5.50
C SER A 100 -6.87 -2.47 -6.63
N THR A 101 -8.14 -2.16 -6.32
CA THR A 101 -9.20 -2.06 -7.33
C THR A 101 -9.68 -0.62 -7.50
N ASP A 102 -9.82 -0.21 -8.75
CA ASP A 102 -10.43 1.05 -9.14
C ASP A 102 -11.95 0.96 -9.30
N LYS A 103 -12.55 -0.24 -9.28
CA LYS A 103 -13.97 -0.46 -9.58
C LYS A 103 -14.94 -0.01 -8.48
N LEU A 104 -14.48 0.07 -7.22
CA LEU A 104 -15.32 0.36 -6.06
C LEU A 104 -15.06 1.76 -5.49
N MET A 105 -15.84 2.75 -5.92
CA MET A 105 -15.62 4.17 -5.62
C MET A 105 -16.49 4.72 -4.48
N THR A 106 -17.10 3.85 -3.66
CA THR A 106 -18.02 4.27 -2.59
C THR A 106 -17.31 4.88 -1.38
N SER A 107 -16.02 4.56 -1.20
CA SER A 107 -15.16 5.05 -0.13
C SER A 107 -14.10 6.02 -0.67
N ASP A 108 -13.51 6.82 0.21
CA ASP A 108 -12.30 7.59 -0.07
C ASP A 108 -11.02 6.74 -0.02
N HIS A 109 -11.16 5.44 0.27
CA HIS A 109 -10.15 4.41 0.09
C HIS A 109 -10.50 3.46 -1.06
N SER A 110 -9.48 3.03 -1.82
CA SER A 110 -9.61 1.91 -2.77
C SER A 110 -9.32 0.58 -2.06
N PRO A 111 -10.16 -0.46 -2.23
CA PRO A 111 -9.89 -1.77 -1.63
C PRO A 111 -8.58 -2.35 -2.14
N VAL A 112 -7.81 -2.94 -1.22
CA VAL A 112 -6.56 -3.66 -1.49
C VAL A 112 -6.79 -5.15 -1.27
N TYR A 113 -6.21 -5.97 -2.14
CA TYR A 113 -6.30 -7.42 -2.06
C TYR A 113 -4.94 -8.06 -2.31
N ALA A 114 -4.76 -9.25 -1.74
CA ALA A 114 -3.63 -10.10 -2.02
C ALA A 114 -4.09 -11.56 -2.11
N ILE A 115 -3.54 -12.29 -3.07
CA ILE A 115 -3.84 -13.70 -3.31
C ILE A 115 -2.60 -14.50 -2.93
N PHE A 116 -2.78 -15.54 -2.12
CA PHE A 116 -1.70 -16.40 -1.64
C PHE A 116 -1.98 -17.87 -1.95
N GLU A 117 -0.94 -18.58 -2.37
CA GLU A 117 -0.88 -20.02 -2.30
C GLU A 117 -0.23 -20.41 -0.96
N VAL A 118 -0.91 -21.23 -0.17
CA VAL A 118 -0.45 -21.67 1.14
C VAL A 118 -0.42 -23.20 1.19
N LYS A 119 0.77 -23.76 1.42
CA LYS A 119 0.93 -25.21 1.58
C LYS A 119 0.41 -25.65 2.95
N VAL A 120 -0.71 -26.36 2.94
CA VAL A 120 -1.29 -27.04 4.11
C VAL A 120 -0.70 -28.44 4.17
N CYS A 121 -0.27 -28.87 5.36
CA CYS A 121 0.17 -30.23 5.62
C CYS A 121 -0.96 -31.00 6.29
#